data_AF-A0A2D5VBK0-F1
#
_entry.id   AF-A0A2D5VBK0-F1
#
_cell.length_a   1.000
_cell.length_b   1.000
_cell.length_c   1.000
_cell.angle_alpha   90.00
_cell.angle_beta   90.00
_cell.angle_gamma   90.00
#
_symmetry.space_group_name_H-M   'P 1'
#
loop_
_entity.id
_entity.type
_entity.pdbx_description
1 polymer ?
#
loop_
_entity_poly.entity_id
_entity_poly.type
_entity_poly.pdbx_seq_one_letter_code
_entity_poly.pdbx_strand_id
1 'polypeptide(L)' 'MVVVDGQAVPIGAHLDSASASEIKLLEATIEKIAGPRKGGGRPRQNPVRIIADKGYDSDPLGQRRLKG' A
#
# COMPACT_ATOMS: atom_id res chain seq x y z
N MET A 1 -4.09 4.57 -7.22
CA MET A 1 -4.05 4.42 -5.76
C MET A 1 -2.94 5.29 -5.18
N VAL A 2 -3.20 5.99 -4.06
CA VAL A 2 -2.20 6.75 -3.30
C VAL A 2 -2.07 6.13 -1.92
N VAL A 3 -0.84 6.01 -1.43
CA VAL A 3 -0.53 5.53 -0.08
C VAL A 3 0.01 6.70 0.72
N VAL A 4 -0.55 6.87 1.91
CA VAL A 4 -0.15 7.90 2.87
C VAL A 4 0.36 7.26 4.15
N ASP A 5 1.15 8.00 4.91
CA ASP A 5 1.45 7.64 6.29
C ASP A 5 0.29 8.00 7.25
N GLY A 6 0.48 7.72 8.55
CA GLY A 6 -0.52 8.03 9.57
C GLY A 6 -0.79 9.52 9.81
N GLN A 7 -0.04 10.43 9.17
CA GLN A 7 -0.22 11.88 9.21
C GLN A 7 -0.78 12.44 7.88
N ALA A 8 -1.25 11.55 6.99
CA ALA A 8 -1.73 11.89 5.65
C ALA A 8 -0.66 12.43 4.70
N VAL A 9 0.62 12.17 4.96
CA VAL A 9 1.71 12.54 4.05
C VAL A 9 1.84 11.47 2.96
N PRO A 10 1.80 11.83 1.66
CA PRO A 10 1.96 10.86 0.58
C PRO A 10 3.35 10.20 0.62
N ILE A 11 3.39 8.87 0.69
CA ILE A 11 4.63 8.07 0.66
C ILE A 11 4.81 7.29 -0.65
N GLY A 12 3.74 7.17 -1.44
CA GLY A 12 3.80 6.53 -2.75
C GLY A 12 2.49 6.67 -3.51
N ALA A 13 2.57 6.70 -4.84
CA ALA A 13 1.42 6.71 -5.71
C ALA A 13 1.64 5.72 -6.85
N HIS A 14 0.58 4.99 -7.19
CA HIS A 14 0.54 4.14 -8.35
C HIS A 14 -0.65 4.53 -9.22
N LEU A 15 -0.35 5.04 -10.41
CA LEU A 15 -1.31 5.41 -11.43
C LEU A 15 -1.33 4.29 -12.48
N ASP A 16 -2.50 3.74 -12.75
CA ASP A 16 -2.72 2.76 -13.82
C ASP A 16 -4.04 3.08 -14.54
N SER A 17 -4.21 2.56 -15.75
CA SER A 17 -5.43 2.67 -16.54
C SER A 17 -6.62 2.04 -15.82
N ALA A 18 -7.81 2.65 -15.97
CA ALA A 18 -9.02 2.32 -15.21
C ALA A 18 -9.63 0.92 -15.49
N SER A 19 -8.94 0.04 -16.21
CA SER A 19 -9.44 -1.28 -16.61
C SER A 19 -9.08 -2.40 -15.61
N ALA A 20 -8.01 -2.22 -14.82
CA ALA A 20 -7.66 -3.17 -13.77
C ALA A 20 -8.51 -2.91 -12.52
N SER A 21 -9.15 -3.96 -11.99
CA SER A 21 -9.77 -3.90 -10.67
C SER A 21 -8.74 -3.40 -9.65
N GLU A 22 -9.11 -2.38 -8.86
CA GLU A 22 -8.20 -1.64 -7.98
C GLU A 22 -7.39 -2.56 -7.04
N ILE A 23 -7.98 -3.70 -6.68
CA ILE A 23 -7.37 -4.78 -5.91
C ILE A 23 -6.09 -5.33 -6.55
N LYS A 24 -6.02 -5.45 -7.89
CA LYS A 24 -4.82 -5.92 -8.59
C LYS A 24 -3.66 -4.94 -8.47
N LEU A 25 -3.96 -3.66 -8.29
CA LEU A 25 -2.95 -2.60 -8.11
C LEU A 25 -2.40 -2.56 -6.69
N LEU A 26 -3.09 -3.18 -5.72
CA LEU A 26 -2.69 -3.18 -4.31
C LEU A 26 -1.30 -3.79 -4.12
N GLU A 27 -1.05 -4.98 -4.69
CA GLU A 27 0.22 -5.69 -4.51
C GLU A 27 1.39 -4.92 -5.14
N ALA A 28 1.24 -4.49 -6.39
CA ALA A 28 2.24 -3.68 -7.08
C ALA A 28 2.54 -2.35 -6.36
N THR A 29 1.55 -1.77 -5.69
CA THR A 29 1.74 -0.54 -4.93
C THR A 29 2.44 -0.81 -3.61
N ILE A 30 2.04 -1.84 -2.85
CA ILE A 30 2.69 -2.22 -1.59
C ILE A 30 4.17 -2.58 -1.80
N GLU A 31 4.50 -3.22 -2.92
CA GLU A 31 5.90 -3.54 -3.25
C GLU A 31 6.74 -2.30 -3.60
N LYS A 32 6.09 -1.25 -4.12
CA LYS A 32 6.74 0.01 -4.51
C LYS A 32 6.85 1.02 -3.37
N ILE A 33 6.00 0.95 -2.35
CA ILE A 33 6.04 1.91 -1.25
C ILE A 33 7.29 1.72 -0.38
N ALA A 34 7.95 2.84 -0.11
CA ALA A 34 9.13 2.93 0.71
C ALA A 34 8.78 3.77 1.94
N GLY A 35 8.61 3.10 3.08
CA GLY A 35 8.28 3.76 4.33
C GLY A 35 9.48 4.53 4.91
N PRO A 36 9.24 5.68 5.56
CA PRO A 36 10.28 6.44 6.24
C PRO A 36 10.96 5.57 7.33
N ARG A 37 12.30 5.66 7.39
CA ARG A 37 13.14 4.99 8.38
C ARG A 37 13.82 6.05 9.24
N LYS A 38 13.88 5.81 10.56
CA LYS A 38 14.69 6.64 11.45
C LYS A 38 16.17 6.27 11.27
N GLY A 39 16.97 7.18 10.71
CA GLY A 39 18.40 6.99 10.44
C GLY A 39 18.72 6.60 8.98
N GLY A 40 20.01 6.45 8.66
CA GLY A 40 20.47 6.05 7.32
C GLY A 40 20.21 4.58 6.99
N GLY A 41 20.09 4.25 5.70
CA GLY A 41 19.94 2.89 5.18
C GLY A 41 18.75 2.71 4.23
N ARG A 42 18.53 1.48 3.75
CA ARG A 42 17.42 1.16 2.83
C ARG A 42 16.07 1.49 3.47
N PRO A 43 15.16 2.18 2.75
CA PRO A 43 13.80 2.45 3.22
C PRO A 43 13.06 1.17 3.63
N ARG A 44 12.10 1.28 4.56
CA ARG A 44 11.32 0.11 4.99
C ARG A 44 10.36 -0.29 3.88
N GLN A 45 10.46 -1.51 3.38
CA GLN A 45 9.57 -2.02 2.32
C GLN A 45 8.38 -2.83 2.85
N ASN A 46 8.33 -3.08 4.17
CA ASN A 46 7.22 -3.78 4.83
C ASN A 46 6.58 -2.86 5.89
N PRO A 47 5.47 -2.18 5.56
CA PRO A 47 4.70 -1.42 6.55
C PRO A 47 4.17 -2.37 7.64
N VAL A 48 4.11 -1.87 8.88
CA VAL A 48 3.67 -2.67 10.04
C VAL A 48 2.16 -2.95 9.97
N ARG A 49 1.40 -2.00 9.42
CA ARG A 49 -0.04 -2.09 9.26
C ARG A 49 -0.45 -1.31 8.02
N ILE A 50 -1.42 -1.82 7.27
CA ILE A 50 -2.00 -1.17 6.11
C ILE A 50 -3.49 -1.02 6.35
N ILE A 51 -4.02 0.18 6.17
CA ILE A 51 -5.45 0.47 6.28
C ILE A 51 -5.92 0.87 4.89
N ALA A 52 -6.95 0.20 4.38
CA ALA A 52 -7.51 0.43 3.06
C ALA A 52 -9.05 0.38 3.12
N ASP A 53 -9.70 0.65 1.99
CA ASP A 53 -11.15 0.59 1.87
C ASP A 53 -11.68 -0.83 2.15
N LYS A 54 -12.92 -0.92 2.64
CA LYS A 54 -13.64 -2.19 2.84
C LYS A 54 -13.76 -3.02 1.56
N GLY A 55 -13.77 -2.38 0.38
CA GLY A 55 -13.76 -3.07 -0.91
C GLY A 55 -12.56 -4.01 -1.11
N TYR A 56 -11.48 -3.85 -0.35
CA TYR A 56 -10.33 -4.75 -0.40
C TYR A 56 -10.51 -6.02 0.46
N ASP A 57 -11.48 -6.06 1.38
CA ASP A 57 -11.76 -7.25 2.20
C ASP A 57 -12.41 -8.39 1.39
N SER A 58 -13.04 -8.09 0.25
CA SER A 58 -13.69 -9.10 -0.59
C SER A 58 -12.73 -9.96 -1.40
N ASP A 59 -11.46 -9.59 -1.49
CA ASP A 59 -10.45 -10.34 -2.23
C ASP A 59 -9.41 -10.98 -1.30
N PRO A 60 -9.04 -12.27 -1.50
CA PRO A 60 -8.03 -12.95 -0.70
C PRO A 60 -6.67 -12.22 -0.64
N LEU A 61 -6.31 -11.50 -1.69
CA LEU A 61 -5.10 -10.68 -1.76
C LEU A 61 -5.15 -9.53 -0.76
N GLY A 62 -6.27 -8.80 -0.71
CA GLY A 62 -6.49 -7.72 0.23
C GLY A 62 -6.49 -8.23 1.67
N GLN A 63 -7.21 -9.32 1.93
CA GLN A 63 -7.24 -9.92 3.27
C GLN A 63 -5.84 -10.32 3.78
N ARG A 64 -4.99 -10.90 2.91
CA ARG A 64 -3.63 -11.32 3.27
C ARG A 64 -2.70 -10.14 3.59
N ARG A 65 -2.85 -9.03 2.87
CA ARG A 65 -1.93 -7.87 2.97
C ARG A 65 -2.39 -6.82 3.99
N LEU A 66 -3.67 -6.77 4.32
CA LEU A 66 -4.26 -5.77 5.21
C LEU A 66 -4.45 -6.26 6.66
N LYS A 67 -4.52 -7.59 6.88
CA LYS A 67 -4.57 -8.18 8.22
C LYS A 67 -3.15 -8.44 8.74
N GLY A 68 -2.57 -7.43 9.38
CA GLY A 68 -1.30 -7.48 10.12
C GLY A 68 -1.42 -6.82 11.47
#